data_AF-A0A7Z9IRV0-F1
#
_entry.id   AF-A0A7Z9IRV0-F1
#
_cell.length_a   1.000
_cell.length_b   1.000
_cell.length_c   1.000
_cell.angle_alpha   90.00
_cell.angle_beta   90.00
_cell.angle_gamma   90.00
#
_symmetry.space_group_name_H-M   'P 1'
#
loop_
_entity.id
_entity.type
_entity.pdbx_description
1 polymer ?
#
loop_
_entity_poly.entity_id
_entity_poly.type
_entity_poly.pdbx_seq_one_letter_code
_entity_poly.pdbx_strand_id
1 'polypeptide(L)'
;KLTTLDPNFSAAMVDLMHEIDLNKGDTVAVLLTGSMPGANIAVLTACKALELIPITITSVGASQWGANHEDFTWLDMEAILSQNALIPARSVAASIGGRNDMGRLLSLAGRKIIQANIEAHSLPLIRKTRLAENIKERMNLFKSYQEIEAFDALINVGGGVASLGTSFNLKLLPPGVVKRSNVVDVTRPGGIEGVLAKFAKENVPVLHILNIKSLTEQLGIPFAPIPHPKIGTGSLYAEVRYNLPVAAICLLLVGGSVFAVGYQSKRKIKEHLTQHEPDSLL
;
A
#
# COMPACT_ATOMS: atom_id res chain seq x y z
N LYS A 1 -1.90 4.34 -9.61
CA LYS A 1 -3.36 4.25 -9.36
C LYS A 1 -3.94 3.00 -9.97
N LEU A 2 -3.73 2.72 -11.27
CA LEU A 2 -4.17 1.46 -11.89
C LEU A 2 -3.71 0.21 -11.12
N THR A 3 -2.47 0.21 -10.61
CA THR A 3 -1.94 -0.89 -9.78
C THR A 3 -2.80 -1.21 -8.56
N THR A 4 -3.51 -0.23 -7.98
CA THR A 4 -4.36 -0.48 -6.81
C THR A 4 -5.72 -1.08 -7.19
N LEU A 5 -5.95 -1.37 -8.47
CA LEU A 5 -7.07 -2.18 -8.96
C LEU A 5 -6.68 -3.66 -9.11
N ASP A 6 -5.39 -3.99 -8.95
CA ASP A 6 -4.93 -5.36 -8.85
C ASP A 6 -5.53 -5.99 -7.58
N PRO A 7 -6.26 -7.11 -7.68
CA PRO A 7 -6.83 -7.78 -6.51
C PRO A 7 -5.77 -8.16 -5.47
N ASN A 8 -4.55 -8.46 -5.90
CA ASN A 8 -3.44 -8.80 -5.02
C ASN A 8 -2.94 -7.61 -4.20
N PHE A 9 -3.27 -6.37 -4.60
CA PHE A 9 -2.98 -5.20 -3.80
C PHE A 9 -3.69 -5.25 -2.44
N SER A 10 -4.87 -5.88 -2.36
CA SER A 10 -5.57 -6.10 -1.07
C SER A 10 -4.85 -7.11 -0.19
N ALA A 11 -4.31 -8.19 -0.76
CA ALA A 11 -3.49 -9.15 -0.02
C ALA A 11 -2.19 -8.50 0.50
N ALA A 12 -1.60 -7.60 -0.29
CA ALA A 12 -0.45 -6.79 0.15
C ALA A 12 -0.80 -5.90 1.35
N MET A 13 -2.03 -5.37 1.43
CA MET A 13 -2.44 -4.59 2.60
C MET A 13 -2.57 -5.47 3.84
N VAL A 14 -3.07 -6.70 3.70
CA VAL A 14 -3.10 -7.69 4.80
C VAL A 14 -1.68 -8.00 5.28
N ASP A 15 -0.75 -8.23 4.36
CA ASP A 15 0.67 -8.50 4.68
C ASP A 15 1.31 -7.33 5.44
N LEU A 16 1.12 -6.09 4.97
CA LEU A 16 1.60 -4.89 5.67
C LEU A 16 0.98 -4.70 7.06
N MET A 17 -0.31 -5.01 7.22
CA MET A 17 -0.99 -4.95 8.52
C MET A 17 -0.45 -6.02 9.46
N HIS A 18 -0.13 -7.21 8.94
CA HIS A 18 0.50 -8.27 9.71
C HIS A 18 1.94 -7.93 10.11
N GLU A 19 2.72 -7.28 9.24
CA GLU A 19 4.09 -6.83 9.54
C GLU A 19 4.17 -5.87 10.74
N ILE A 20 3.10 -5.09 10.98
CA ILE A 20 2.99 -4.20 12.14
C ILE A 20 2.18 -4.80 13.29
N ASP A 21 2.07 -6.13 13.33
CA ASP A 21 1.45 -6.92 14.41
C ASP A 21 -0.03 -6.59 14.67
N LEU A 22 -0.80 -6.17 13.65
CA LEU A 22 -2.25 -5.99 13.81
C LEU A 22 -2.99 -7.32 13.91
N ASN A 23 -3.85 -7.42 14.91
CA ASN A 23 -4.63 -8.58 15.26
C ASN A 23 -6.14 -8.29 15.23
N LYS A 24 -6.93 -9.37 15.26
CA LYS A 24 -8.38 -9.29 15.38
C LYS A 24 -8.82 -8.43 16.56
N GLY A 25 -9.72 -7.49 16.29
CA GLY A 25 -10.29 -6.59 17.30
C GLY A 25 -9.50 -5.29 17.50
N ASP A 26 -8.31 -5.16 16.90
CA ASP A 26 -7.50 -3.95 16.99
C ASP A 26 -8.21 -2.77 16.33
N THR A 27 -8.04 -1.59 16.91
CA THR A 27 -8.67 -0.35 16.49
C THR A 27 -7.66 0.53 15.74
N VAL A 28 -7.96 0.81 14.47
CA VAL A 28 -7.06 1.54 13.57
C VAL A 28 -7.65 2.87 13.13
N ALA A 29 -6.85 3.93 13.16
CA ALA A 29 -7.21 5.23 12.62
C ALA A 29 -6.95 5.24 11.11
N VAL A 30 -7.97 5.49 10.29
CA VAL A 30 -7.84 5.44 8.82
C VAL A 30 -8.10 6.80 8.20
N LEU A 31 -7.19 7.24 7.34
CA LEU A 31 -7.32 8.48 6.57
C LEU A 31 -7.41 8.16 5.08
N LEU A 32 -8.54 8.48 4.46
CA LEU A 32 -8.78 8.19 3.04
C LEU A 32 -8.82 9.47 2.19
N THR A 33 -8.57 9.29 0.89
CA THR A 33 -8.81 10.33 -0.12
C THR A 33 -9.61 9.78 -1.29
N GLY A 34 -10.51 10.59 -1.86
CA GLY A 34 -11.17 10.28 -3.13
C GLY A 34 -10.20 10.11 -4.31
N SER A 35 -8.93 10.52 -4.16
CA SER A 35 -7.92 10.32 -5.19
C SER A 35 -7.50 8.84 -5.38
N MET A 36 -7.75 7.95 -4.43
CA MET A 36 -7.21 6.58 -4.44
C MET A 36 -8.30 5.51 -4.16
N PRO A 37 -9.40 5.45 -4.91
CA PRO A 37 -10.52 4.55 -4.60
C PRO A 37 -10.11 3.07 -4.54
N GLY A 38 -9.25 2.59 -5.47
CA GLY A 38 -8.76 1.21 -5.42
C GLY A 38 -7.94 0.89 -4.16
N ALA A 39 -7.10 1.83 -3.70
CA ALA A 39 -6.35 1.65 -2.47
C ALA A 39 -7.24 1.75 -1.22
N ASN A 40 -8.26 2.62 -1.24
CA ASN A 40 -9.25 2.70 -0.17
C ASN A 40 -10.00 1.37 -0.02
N ILE A 41 -10.43 0.77 -1.15
CA ILE A 41 -11.05 -0.57 -1.15
C ILE A 41 -10.10 -1.58 -0.55
N ALA A 42 -8.86 -1.66 -1.05
CA ALA A 42 -7.87 -2.62 -0.59
C ALA A 42 -7.58 -2.54 0.93
N VAL A 43 -7.48 -1.33 1.48
CA VAL A 43 -7.28 -1.12 2.92
C VAL A 43 -8.51 -1.54 3.72
N LEU A 44 -9.71 -1.11 3.33
CA LEU A 44 -10.91 -1.41 4.09
C LEU A 44 -11.31 -2.89 4.01
N THR A 45 -11.07 -3.55 2.88
CA THR A 45 -11.28 -5.01 2.76
C THR A 45 -10.23 -5.79 3.53
N ALA A 46 -8.98 -5.32 3.62
CA ALA A 46 -7.97 -5.90 4.51
C ALA A 46 -8.37 -5.75 5.98
N CYS A 47 -8.87 -4.58 6.41
CA CYS A 47 -9.44 -4.41 7.75
C CYS A 47 -10.58 -5.41 8.00
N LYS A 48 -11.46 -5.64 7.02
CA LYS A 48 -12.52 -6.65 7.15
C LYS A 48 -11.95 -8.06 7.31
N ALA A 49 -10.98 -8.44 6.49
CA ALA A 49 -10.38 -9.78 6.48
C ALA A 49 -9.66 -10.10 7.79
N LEU A 50 -9.03 -9.10 8.41
CA LEU A 50 -8.35 -9.19 9.71
C LEU A 50 -9.27 -8.91 10.91
N GLU A 51 -10.56 -8.64 10.67
CA GLU A 51 -11.52 -8.28 11.72
C GLU A 51 -11.08 -7.07 12.59
N LEU A 52 -10.49 -6.06 11.94
CA LEU A 52 -10.08 -4.80 12.55
C LEU A 52 -11.27 -3.83 12.68
N ILE A 53 -11.16 -2.88 13.59
CA ILE A 53 -12.13 -1.81 13.83
C ILE A 53 -11.58 -0.49 13.26
N PRO A 54 -11.88 -0.12 11.99
CA PRO A 54 -11.38 1.12 11.42
C PRO A 54 -12.24 2.32 11.81
N ILE A 55 -11.62 3.31 12.44
CA ILE A 55 -12.18 4.65 12.62
C ILE A 55 -11.73 5.51 11.43
N THR A 56 -12.62 5.76 10.47
CA THR A 56 -12.22 6.31 9.16
C THR A 56 -12.63 7.76 8.97
N ILE A 57 -11.70 8.61 8.52
CA ILE A 57 -12.00 9.99 8.07
C ILE A 57 -11.65 10.12 6.59
N THR A 58 -12.62 10.51 5.78
CA THR A 58 -12.45 10.66 4.33
C THR A 58 -12.25 12.11 3.93
N SER A 59 -11.27 12.36 3.06
CA SER A 59 -11.20 13.60 2.26
C SER A 59 -11.79 13.34 0.87
N VAL A 60 -13.01 13.83 0.60
CA VAL A 60 -13.82 13.42 -0.56
C VAL A 60 -13.20 13.84 -1.89
N GLY A 61 -12.59 15.02 -1.95
CA GLY A 61 -11.98 15.53 -3.17
C GLY A 61 -10.92 14.59 -3.76
N ALA A 62 -10.95 14.46 -5.09
CA ALA A 62 -10.03 13.66 -5.87
C ALA A 62 -9.11 14.53 -6.75
N SER A 63 -7.98 13.98 -7.18
CA SER A 63 -7.12 14.60 -8.21
C SER A 63 -7.74 14.40 -9.62
N GLN A 64 -6.98 14.71 -10.68
CA GLN A 64 -7.44 14.52 -12.08
C GLN A 64 -7.91 13.09 -12.42
N TRP A 65 -7.55 12.11 -11.58
CA TRP A 65 -7.92 10.70 -11.69
C TRP A 65 -8.35 10.23 -10.29
N GLY A 66 -9.36 9.39 -10.16
CA GLY A 66 -9.88 8.90 -8.88
C GLY A 66 -11.40 8.92 -8.87
N ALA A 67 -12.02 9.05 -7.70
CA ALA A 67 -13.46 9.21 -7.54
C ALA A 67 -13.87 10.67 -7.76
N ASN A 68 -13.70 11.17 -8.99
CA ASN A 68 -13.96 12.56 -9.40
C ASN A 68 -15.24 12.74 -10.22
N HIS A 69 -16.07 11.70 -10.35
CA HIS A 69 -17.43 11.82 -10.89
C HIS A 69 -18.33 12.50 -9.85
N GLU A 70 -19.10 13.50 -10.27
CA GLU A 70 -19.89 14.37 -9.37
C GLU A 70 -21.07 13.66 -8.71
N ASP A 71 -21.59 12.62 -9.37
CA ASP A 71 -22.68 11.76 -8.94
C ASP A 71 -22.20 10.39 -8.41
N PHE A 72 -20.88 10.16 -8.41
CA PHE A 72 -20.27 8.92 -7.95
C PHE A 72 -18.89 9.15 -7.32
N THR A 73 -18.93 9.78 -6.15
CA THR A 73 -17.76 10.08 -5.33
C THR A 73 -17.32 8.85 -4.52
N TRP A 74 -16.24 8.98 -3.75
CA TRP A 74 -15.82 7.91 -2.84
C TRP A 74 -16.87 7.58 -1.77
N LEU A 75 -17.64 8.55 -1.27
CA LEU A 75 -18.64 8.25 -0.24
C LEU A 75 -19.81 7.41 -0.79
N ASP A 76 -20.13 7.59 -2.08
CA ASP A 76 -21.13 6.77 -2.78
C ASP A 76 -20.61 5.33 -2.94
N MET A 77 -19.34 5.17 -3.35
CA MET A 77 -18.68 3.87 -3.42
C MET A 77 -18.60 3.20 -2.04
N GLU A 78 -18.19 3.93 -1.00
CA GLU A 78 -18.09 3.45 0.38
C GLU A 78 -19.45 2.99 0.90
N ALA A 79 -20.52 3.74 0.63
CA ALA A 79 -21.88 3.36 1.02
C ALA A 79 -22.30 2.04 0.37
N ILE A 80 -22.08 1.87 -0.93
CA ILE A 80 -22.41 0.62 -1.65
C ILE A 80 -21.61 -0.56 -1.10
N LEU A 81 -20.30 -0.38 -0.88
CA LEU A 81 -19.44 -1.42 -0.31
C LEU A 81 -19.92 -1.83 1.08
N SER A 82 -20.28 -0.86 1.93
CA SER A 82 -20.79 -1.13 3.28
C SER A 82 -22.16 -1.81 3.26
N GLN A 83 -23.10 -1.37 2.42
CA GLN A 83 -24.43 -1.98 2.28
C GLN A 83 -24.37 -3.44 1.82
N ASN A 84 -23.37 -3.79 1.02
CA ASN A 84 -23.12 -5.16 0.59
C ASN A 84 -22.20 -5.94 1.56
N ALA A 85 -21.97 -5.40 2.76
CA ALA A 85 -21.11 -5.96 3.79
C ALA A 85 -19.68 -6.28 3.30
N LEU A 86 -19.13 -5.55 2.32
CA LEU A 86 -17.79 -5.78 1.76
C LEU A 86 -16.67 -5.09 2.56
N ILE A 87 -17.02 -4.09 3.37
CA ILE A 87 -16.12 -3.37 4.29
C ILE A 87 -16.75 -3.34 5.69
N PRO A 88 -15.96 -3.17 6.77
CA PRO A 88 -16.46 -3.37 8.13
C PRO A 88 -17.23 -2.16 8.67
N ALA A 89 -16.89 -0.94 8.22
CA ALA A 89 -17.52 0.30 8.65
C ALA A 89 -17.39 1.39 7.58
N ARG A 90 -18.24 2.41 7.67
CA ARG A 90 -18.16 3.65 6.87
C ARG A 90 -17.31 4.70 7.58
N SER A 91 -16.97 5.77 6.87
CA SER A 91 -16.33 6.94 7.46
C SER A 91 -17.16 7.53 8.61
N VAL A 92 -16.51 8.01 9.67
CA VAL A 92 -17.14 8.68 10.82
C VAL A 92 -17.25 10.20 10.63
N ALA A 93 -16.46 10.74 9.71
CA ALA A 93 -16.52 12.13 9.28
C ALA A 93 -15.88 12.28 7.90
N ALA A 94 -16.19 13.41 7.24
CA ALA A 94 -15.61 13.73 5.95
C ALA A 94 -15.20 15.19 5.84
N SER A 95 -14.22 15.47 5.00
CA SER A 95 -13.84 16.83 4.59
C SER A 95 -13.92 16.97 3.08
N ILE A 96 -13.83 18.22 2.61
CA ILE A 96 -13.75 18.51 1.18
C ILE A 96 -12.43 17.98 0.57
N GLY A 97 -11.34 17.95 1.34
CA GLY A 97 -10.01 17.65 0.81
C GLY A 97 -9.43 18.81 -0.01
N GLY A 98 -8.59 18.48 -0.99
CA GLY A 98 -7.92 19.49 -1.83
C GLY A 98 -6.97 20.41 -1.06
N ARG A 99 -6.62 21.57 -1.63
CA ARG A 99 -5.63 22.46 -1.03
C ARG A 99 -6.16 23.05 0.29
N ASN A 100 -5.32 22.98 1.32
CA ASN A 100 -5.63 23.33 2.72
C ASN A 100 -6.84 22.58 3.32
N ASP A 101 -7.22 21.45 2.73
CA ASP A 101 -8.40 20.67 3.15
C ASP A 101 -9.72 21.47 3.10
N MET A 102 -9.75 22.50 2.26
CA MET A 102 -10.91 23.39 2.05
C MET A 102 -11.36 23.40 0.59
N GLY A 103 -10.84 22.49 -0.23
CA GLY A 103 -11.03 22.47 -1.67
C GLY A 103 -10.48 23.73 -2.35
N ARG A 104 -9.47 24.42 -1.80
CA ARG A 104 -8.85 25.56 -2.51
C ARG A 104 -8.37 25.03 -3.87
N LEU A 105 -8.60 25.78 -4.95
CA LEU A 105 -8.46 25.41 -6.37
C LEU A 105 -9.64 24.61 -6.99
N LEU A 106 -10.59 24.11 -6.21
CA LEU A 106 -11.88 23.68 -6.75
C LEU A 106 -12.77 24.90 -6.99
N SER A 107 -13.62 24.82 -8.03
CA SER A 107 -14.69 25.78 -8.27
C SER A 107 -15.66 25.82 -7.09
N LEU A 108 -16.38 26.93 -6.93
CA LEU A 108 -17.41 27.03 -5.88
C LEU A 108 -18.49 25.96 -6.06
N ALA A 109 -18.87 25.65 -7.30
CA ALA A 109 -19.80 24.58 -7.63
C ALA A 109 -19.26 23.20 -7.18
N GLY A 110 -18.01 22.86 -7.51
CA GLY A 110 -17.41 21.58 -7.11
C GLY A 110 -17.34 21.42 -5.59
N ARG A 111 -17.06 22.50 -4.84
CA ARG A 111 -17.10 22.45 -3.37
C ARG A 111 -18.52 22.26 -2.83
N LYS A 112 -19.54 22.83 -3.48
CA LYS A 112 -20.94 22.64 -3.08
C LYS A 112 -21.38 21.19 -3.33
N ILE A 113 -21.01 20.61 -4.48
CA ILE A 113 -21.28 19.20 -4.79
C ILE A 113 -20.71 18.29 -3.71
N ILE A 114 -19.42 18.47 -3.34
CA ILE A 114 -18.78 17.67 -2.30
C ILE A 114 -19.48 17.83 -0.94
N GLN A 115 -19.86 19.05 -0.56
CA GLN A 115 -20.55 19.29 0.71
C GLN A 115 -21.94 18.66 0.73
N ALA A 116 -22.71 18.81 -0.35
CA ALA A 116 -24.01 18.19 -0.48
C ALA A 116 -23.91 16.66 -0.46
N ASN A 117 -22.86 16.08 -1.05
CA ASN A 117 -22.61 14.65 -0.98
C ASN A 117 -22.30 14.19 0.46
N ILE A 118 -21.44 14.91 1.19
CA ILE A 118 -21.15 14.63 2.62
C ILE A 118 -22.44 14.67 3.46
N GLU A 119 -23.28 15.68 3.23
CA GLU A 119 -24.58 15.85 3.91
C GLU A 119 -25.57 14.75 3.54
N ALA A 120 -25.67 14.37 2.26
CA ALA A 120 -26.53 13.27 1.80
C ALA A 120 -26.14 11.93 2.43
N HIS A 121 -24.86 11.74 2.76
CA HIS A 121 -24.35 10.57 3.49
C HIS A 121 -24.44 10.70 5.02
N SER A 122 -25.03 11.79 5.52
CA SER A 122 -25.19 12.08 6.96
C SER A 122 -23.88 12.09 7.74
N LEU A 123 -22.78 12.51 7.11
CA LEU A 123 -21.47 12.57 7.75
C LEU A 123 -21.16 13.97 8.31
N PRO A 124 -20.61 14.06 9.53
CA PRO A 124 -20.07 15.31 10.05
C PRO A 124 -19.01 15.90 9.10
N LEU A 125 -19.20 17.17 8.73
CA LEU A 125 -18.28 17.91 7.88
C LEU A 125 -17.14 18.53 8.69
N ILE A 126 -15.90 18.10 8.43
CA ILE A 126 -14.70 18.76 8.92
C ILE A 126 -14.39 19.94 8.00
N ARG A 127 -14.71 21.15 8.46
CA ARG A 127 -14.44 22.40 7.74
C ARG A 127 -14.19 23.56 8.70
N LYS A 128 -12.91 23.79 9.00
CA LYS A 128 -12.40 24.96 9.71
C LYS A 128 -11.73 25.94 8.73
N THR A 129 -11.21 27.05 9.23
CA THR A 129 -10.71 28.15 8.39
C THR A 129 -9.25 27.97 7.96
N ARG A 130 -8.50 27.16 8.71
CA ARG A 130 -7.07 26.88 8.49
C ARG A 130 -6.80 25.39 8.47
N LEU A 131 -5.76 24.99 7.73
CA LEU A 131 -5.32 23.60 7.66
C LEU A 131 -4.99 23.03 9.05
N ALA A 132 -4.29 23.79 9.89
CA ALA A 132 -3.95 23.37 11.25
C ALA A 132 -5.20 23.08 12.11
N GLU A 133 -6.27 23.84 11.93
CA GLU A 133 -7.54 23.62 12.63
C GLU A 133 -8.26 22.37 12.12
N ASN A 134 -8.25 22.13 10.81
CA ASN A 134 -8.77 20.90 10.22
C ASN A 134 -8.02 19.65 10.67
N ILE A 135 -6.70 19.76 10.88
CA ILE A 135 -5.86 18.69 11.42
C ILE A 135 -6.18 18.48 12.90
N LYS A 136 -6.28 19.56 13.68
CA LYS A 136 -6.68 19.50 15.09
C LYS A 136 -8.06 18.85 15.25
N GLU A 137 -9.02 19.19 14.39
CA GLU A 137 -10.35 18.57 14.43
C GLU A 137 -10.29 17.06 14.21
N ARG A 138 -9.46 16.58 13.27
CA ARG A 138 -9.26 15.13 13.06
C ARG A 138 -8.65 14.46 14.29
N MET A 139 -7.63 15.07 14.88
CA MET A 139 -7.02 14.55 16.11
C MET A 139 -8.04 14.48 17.25
N ASN A 140 -8.86 15.53 17.42
CA ASN A 140 -9.92 15.55 18.42
C ASN A 140 -10.98 14.48 18.15
N LEU A 141 -11.34 14.26 16.88
CA LEU A 141 -12.31 13.23 16.50
C LEU A 141 -11.76 11.83 16.77
N PHE A 142 -10.49 11.53 16.46
CA PHE A 142 -9.89 10.26 16.86
C PHE A 142 -9.86 10.12 18.38
N LYS A 143 -9.46 11.20 19.08
CA LYS A 143 -9.41 11.25 20.54
C LYS A 143 -10.77 11.02 21.21
N SER A 144 -11.89 11.34 20.54
CA SER A 144 -13.22 11.06 21.08
C SER A 144 -13.62 9.58 21.03
N TYR A 145 -12.90 8.74 20.29
CA TYR A 145 -13.07 7.29 20.33
C TYR A 145 -12.14 6.65 21.36
N GLN A 146 -10.87 7.05 21.40
CA GLN A 146 -9.89 6.64 22.41
C GLN A 146 -8.65 7.56 22.37
N GLU A 147 -7.82 7.51 23.40
CA GLU A 147 -6.53 8.22 23.40
C GLU A 147 -5.68 7.82 22.18
N ILE A 148 -4.88 8.77 21.66
CA ILE A 148 -4.18 8.58 20.38
C ILE A 148 -3.18 7.42 20.46
N GLU A 149 -2.48 7.33 21.59
CA GLU A 149 -1.49 6.31 21.91
C GLU A 149 -2.12 4.91 22.06
N ALA A 150 -3.44 4.83 22.22
CA ALA A 150 -4.17 3.57 22.36
C ALA A 150 -4.65 3.00 21.01
N PHE A 151 -4.47 3.71 19.90
CA PHE A 151 -4.68 3.13 18.57
C PHE A 151 -3.56 2.16 18.22
N ASP A 152 -3.94 1.00 17.71
CA ASP A 152 -2.99 -0.05 17.33
C ASP A 152 -2.24 0.32 16.04
N ALA A 153 -2.86 1.11 15.17
CA ALA A 153 -2.18 1.72 14.03
C ALA A 153 -2.90 2.95 13.48
N LEU A 154 -2.17 3.75 12.70
CA LEU A 154 -2.73 4.69 11.74
C LEU A 154 -2.42 4.27 10.30
N ILE A 155 -3.45 4.18 9.47
CA ILE A 155 -3.36 3.85 8.05
C ILE A 155 -3.74 5.08 7.23
N ASN A 156 -2.78 5.63 6.50
CA ASN A 156 -3.03 6.72 5.56
C ASN A 156 -3.07 6.20 4.13
N VAL A 157 -4.13 6.52 3.40
CA VAL A 157 -4.24 6.32 1.96
C VAL A 157 -4.14 7.64 1.21
N GLY A 158 -3.18 7.72 0.29
CA GLY A 158 -3.03 8.83 -0.62
C GLY A 158 -2.36 10.08 -0.02
N GLY A 159 -2.49 11.20 -0.75
CA GLY A 159 -1.71 12.43 -0.55
C GLY A 159 -2.47 13.58 0.13
N GLY A 160 -3.46 13.29 0.97
CA GLY A 160 -4.29 14.32 1.60
C GLY A 160 -3.47 15.30 2.44
N VAL A 161 -3.62 16.61 2.22
CA VAL A 161 -2.82 17.63 2.92
C VAL A 161 -3.11 17.71 4.42
N ALA A 162 -4.31 17.32 4.88
CA ALA A 162 -4.58 17.21 6.31
C ALA A 162 -3.90 15.97 6.92
N SER A 163 -3.81 14.88 6.15
CA SER A 163 -3.15 13.66 6.61
C SER A 163 -1.64 13.81 6.70
N LEU A 164 -1.01 14.43 5.69
CA LEU A 164 0.46 14.52 5.56
C LEU A 164 1.03 15.86 6.02
N GLY A 165 0.19 16.90 6.06
CA GLY A 165 0.62 18.26 6.34
C GLY A 165 1.09 19.00 5.09
N THR A 166 1.91 20.02 5.28
CA THR A 166 2.47 20.83 4.18
C THR A 166 3.42 20.03 3.29
N SER A 167 3.56 20.43 2.02
CA SER A 167 4.23 19.68 0.94
C SER A 167 5.68 19.25 1.19
N PHE A 168 6.37 19.83 2.17
CA PHE A 168 7.70 19.38 2.59
C PHE A 168 7.66 17.98 3.24
N ASN A 169 6.62 17.70 4.02
CA ASN A 169 6.48 16.44 4.74
C ASN A 169 6.23 15.26 3.79
N LEU A 170 5.49 15.50 2.70
CA LEU A 170 5.12 14.47 1.73
C LEU A 170 6.33 13.84 1.03
N LYS A 171 7.42 14.59 0.83
CA LYS A 171 8.64 14.07 0.20
C LYS A 171 9.50 13.21 1.14
N LEU A 172 9.25 13.30 2.45
CA LEU A 172 10.11 12.71 3.48
C LEU A 172 9.55 11.41 4.06
N LEU A 173 8.25 11.17 3.89
CA LEU A 173 7.60 9.98 4.42
C LEU A 173 7.74 8.82 3.43
N PRO A 174 8.38 7.70 3.82
CA PRO A 174 8.46 6.53 2.96
C PRO A 174 7.08 5.87 2.82
N PRO A 175 6.79 5.20 1.70
CA PRO A 175 5.61 4.35 1.59
C PRO A 175 5.76 3.08 2.45
N GLY A 176 4.65 2.41 2.75
CA GLY A 176 4.65 1.19 3.57
C GLY A 176 4.71 1.51 5.06
N VAL A 177 5.46 0.73 5.82
CA VAL A 177 5.63 0.93 7.27
C VAL A 177 6.47 2.18 7.54
N VAL A 178 5.89 3.13 8.29
CA VAL A 178 6.56 4.37 8.72
C VAL A 178 6.91 4.28 10.20
N LYS A 179 8.20 4.37 10.51
CA LYS A 179 8.72 4.42 11.87
C LYS A 179 8.81 5.87 12.35
N ARG A 180 8.79 6.08 13.67
CA ARG A 180 9.02 7.41 14.28
C ARG A 180 10.26 8.11 13.71
N SER A 181 11.35 7.37 13.49
CA SER A 181 12.61 7.91 12.96
C SER A 181 12.52 8.42 11.52
N ASN A 182 11.47 8.03 10.76
CA ASN A 182 11.20 8.58 9.43
C ASN A 182 10.50 9.94 9.50
N VAL A 183 9.92 10.30 10.64
CA VAL A 183 9.19 11.56 10.82
C VAL A 183 10.15 12.63 11.32
N VAL A 184 10.41 13.61 10.46
CA VAL A 184 11.26 14.76 10.77
C VAL A 184 10.40 15.91 11.30
N ASP A 185 10.87 16.58 12.34
CA ASP A 185 10.21 17.76 12.88
C ASP A 185 10.16 18.89 11.83
N VAL A 186 9.01 19.55 11.77
CA VAL A 186 8.80 20.64 10.83
C VAL A 186 9.41 21.92 11.39
N THR A 187 10.66 22.20 11.02
CA THR A 187 11.43 23.34 11.52
C THR A 187 11.26 24.62 10.70
N ARG A 188 10.60 24.56 9.53
CA ARG A 188 10.42 25.71 8.65
C ARG A 188 9.23 26.59 9.07
N PRO A 189 9.36 27.93 9.02
CA PRO A 189 8.23 28.84 9.25
C PRO A 189 7.04 28.52 8.35
N GLY A 190 5.86 28.34 8.96
CA GLY A 190 4.61 28.05 8.24
C GLY A 190 4.42 26.59 7.81
N GLY A 191 5.34 25.70 8.15
CA GLY A 191 5.13 24.27 7.99
C GLY A 191 4.09 23.75 9.00
N ILE A 192 3.23 22.84 8.55
CA ILE A 192 2.15 22.26 9.37
C ILE A 192 2.28 20.74 9.30
N GLU A 193 2.35 20.11 10.46
CA GLU A 193 2.37 18.65 10.62
C GLU A 193 0.98 18.07 10.39
N GLY A 194 0.91 17.03 9.55
CA GLY A 194 -0.31 16.27 9.32
C GLY A 194 -0.63 15.31 10.46
N VAL A 195 -1.82 14.72 10.40
CA VAL A 195 -2.28 13.70 11.34
C VAL A 195 -1.30 12.51 11.41
N LEU A 196 -0.77 12.06 10.26
CA LEU A 196 0.17 10.93 10.20
C LEU A 196 1.40 11.16 11.07
N ALA A 197 2.04 12.32 10.92
CA ALA A 197 3.24 12.66 11.69
C ALA A 197 2.94 12.74 13.19
N LYS A 198 1.72 13.17 13.56
CA LYS A 198 1.30 13.25 14.96
C LYS A 198 1.14 11.86 15.58
N PHE A 199 0.47 10.93 14.90
CA PHE A 199 0.36 9.53 15.36
C PHE A 199 1.73 8.85 15.50
N ALA A 200 2.61 9.00 14.50
CA ALA A 200 3.96 8.44 14.57
C ALA A 200 4.79 9.00 15.75
N LYS A 201 4.57 10.27 16.13
CA LYS A 201 5.20 10.90 17.30
C LYS A 201 4.60 10.47 18.64
N GLU A 202 3.45 9.81 18.63
CA GLU A 202 2.89 9.12 19.79
C GLU A 202 3.29 7.63 19.81
N ASN A 203 4.24 7.23 18.95
CA ASN A 203 4.72 5.85 18.79
C ASN A 203 3.66 4.85 18.32
N VAL A 204 2.56 5.33 17.74
CA VAL A 204 1.58 4.47 17.07
C VAL A 204 2.17 3.97 15.74
N PRO A 205 2.12 2.66 15.43
CA PRO A 205 2.50 2.13 14.12
C PRO A 205 1.76 2.83 12.98
N VAL A 206 2.47 3.14 11.89
CA VAL A 206 1.89 3.86 10.76
C VAL A 206 2.09 3.10 9.46
N LEU A 207 1.02 2.92 8.70
CA LEU A 207 1.06 2.48 7.30
C LEU A 207 0.76 3.65 6.36
N HIS A 208 1.68 3.92 5.45
CA HIS A 208 1.56 5.00 4.47
C HIS A 208 1.39 4.45 3.05
N ILE A 209 0.13 4.35 2.61
CA ILE A 209 -0.25 3.86 1.29
C ILE A 209 -0.22 5.02 0.28
N LEU A 210 0.99 5.36 -0.15
CA LEU A 210 1.27 6.33 -1.20
C LEU A 210 2.47 5.85 -2.02
N ASN A 211 2.88 6.61 -3.04
CA ASN A 211 4.02 6.28 -3.91
C ASN A 211 3.98 4.82 -4.39
N ILE A 212 2.84 4.45 -4.99
CA ILE A 212 2.45 3.07 -5.28
C ILE A 212 3.54 2.28 -6.01
N LYS A 213 4.33 2.92 -6.88
CA LYS A 213 5.45 2.25 -7.56
C LYS A 213 6.49 1.72 -6.57
N SER A 214 7.00 2.59 -5.71
CA SER A 214 7.97 2.19 -4.68
C SER A 214 7.37 1.20 -3.69
N LEU A 215 6.10 1.37 -3.33
CA LEU A 215 5.40 0.41 -2.47
C LEU A 215 5.32 -0.98 -3.12
N THR A 216 4.95 -1.06 -4.39
CA THR A 216 4.87 -2.34 -5.12
C THR A 216 6.23 -3.00 -5.30
N GLU A 217 7.29 -2.20 -5.48
CA GLU A 217 8.67 -2.70 -5.53
C GLU A 217 9.10 -3.32 -4.19
N GLN A 218 8.77 -2.68 -3.06
CA GLN A 218 9.04 -3.21 -1.71
C GLN A 218 8.30 -4.54 -1.46
N LEU A 219 7.05 -4.63 -1.92
CA LEU A 219 6.19 -5.80 -1.75
C LEU A 219 6.44 -6.91 -2.79
N GLY A 220 7.34 -6.70 -3.75
CA GLY A 220 7.62 -7.66 -4.80
C GLY A 220 6.42 -7.97 -5.71
N ILE A 221 5.49 -7.01 -5.89
CA ILE A 221 4.33 -7.13 -6.80
C ILE A 221 4.53 -6.28 -8.06
N PRO A 222 4.00 -6.69 -9.22
CA PRO A 222 4.19 -5.96 -10.47
C PRO A 222 3.51 -4.59 -10.44
N PHE A 223 4.18 -3.57 -10.97
CA PHE A 223 3.61 -2.24 -11.11
C PHE A 223 2.76 -2.13 -12.38
N ALA A 224 1.46 -1.89 -12.21
CA ALA A 224 0.47 -1.73 -13.30
C ALA A 224 0.50 -2.89 -14.32
N PRO A 225 0.32 -4.15 -13.87
CA PRO A 225 0.40 -5.31 -14.74
C PRO A 225 -0.71 -5.31 -15.79
N ILE A 226 -0.36 -5.70 -17.03
CA ILE A 226 -1.30 -5.93 -18.12
C ILE A 226 -0.97 -7.29 -18.74
N PRO A 227 -1.89 -8.28 -18.75
CA PRO A 227 -3.20 -8.26 -18.11
C PRO A 227 -3.09 -8.24 -16.57
N HIS A 228 -4.21 -7.95 -15.89
CA HIS A 228 -4.26 -8.10 -14.43
C HIS A 228 -3.96 -9.56 -14.03
N PRO A 229 -3.19 -9.78 -12.96
CA PRO A 229 -2.91 -11.13 -12.48
C PRO A 229 -4.20 -11.79 -12.00
N LYS A 230 -4.20 -13.13 -12.00
CA LYS A 230 -5.31 -13.90 -11.43
C LYS A 230 -5.33 -13.70 -9.91
N ILE A 231 -6.52 -13.61 -9.35
CA ILE A 231 -6.74 -13.53 -7.90
C ILE A 231 -6.07 -14.73 -7.24
N GLY A 232 -5.36 -14.51 -6.11
CA GLY A 232 -4.73 -15.58 -5.35
C GLY A 232 -3.43 -16.10 -5.94
N THR A 233 -2.83 -15.39 -6.91
CA THR A 233 -1.56 -15.78 -7.54
C THR A 233 -0.49 -14.72 -7.31
N GLY A 234 0.77 -15.11 -7.22
CA GLY A 234 1.91 -14.21 -7.04
C GLY A 234 2.71 -14.50 -5.77
N SER A 235 3.82 -13.76 -5.62
CA SER A 235 4.79 -13.87 -4.53
C SER A 235 4.18 -13.70 -3.14
N LEU A 236 3.09 -12.93 -3.02
CA LEU A 236 2.38 -12.72 -1.75
C LEU A 236 1.67 -13.97 -1.22
N TYR A 237 1.32 -14.94 -2.07
CA TYR A 237 0.55 -16.13 -1.65
C TYR A 237 1.42 -17.38 -1.53
N ALA A 238 2.44 -17.49 -2.37
CA ALA A 238 3.31 -18.66 -2.40
C ALA A 238 4.71 -18.29 -2.89
N GLU A 239 5.71 -18.83 -2.19
CA GLU A 239 7.11 -18.77 -2.59
C GLU A 239 7.49 -20.08 -3.28
N VAL A 240 8.06 -20.01 -4.49
CA VAL A 240 8.59 -21.18 -5.17
C VAL A 240 9.90 -21.59 -4.50
N ARG A 241 9.87 -22.69 -3.75
CA ARG A 241 11.07 -23.27 -3.13
C ARG A 241 11.56 -24.46 -3.92
N TYR A 242 12.83 -24.43 -4.29
CA TYR A 242 13.49 -25.57 -4.93
C TYR A 242 13.91 -26.59 -3.88
N ASN A 243 13.66 -27.87 -4.15
CA ASN A 243 14.15 -28.97 -3.31
C ASN A 243 15.65 -29.15 -3.54
N LEU A 244 16.46 -28.53 -2.67
CA LEU A 244 17.93 -28.55 -2.76
C LEU A 244 18.52 -29.97 -2.82
N PRO A 245 18.06 -30.96 -2.00
CA PRO A 245 18.49 -32.35 -2.16
C PRO A 245 18.27 -32.91 -3.56
N VAL A 246 17.08 -32.73 -4.13
CA VAL A 246 16.77 -33.21 -5.49
C VAL A 246 17.64 -32.50 -6.52
N ALA A 247 17.77 -31.17 -6.40
CA ALA A 247 18.63 -30.39 -7.29
C ALA A 247 20.10 -30.85 -7.23
N ALA A 248 20.62 -31.17 -6.05
CA ALA A 248 21.97 -31.70 -5.87
C ALA A 248 22.14 -33.09 -6.51
N ILE A 249 21.16 -34.00 -6.35
CA ILE A 249 21.19 -35.31 -7.01
C ILE A 249 21.18 -35.15 -8.53
N CYS A 250 20.29 -34.31 -9.07
CA CYS A 250 20.25 -34.02 -10.50
C CYS A 250 21.58 -33.43 -11.00
N LEU A 251 22.18 -32.51 -10.25
CA LEU A 251 23.48 -31.92 -10.58
C LEU A 251 24.60 -32.97 -10.62
N LEU A 252 24.64 -33.88 -9.64
CA LEU A 252 25.61 -34.97 -9.61
C LEU A 252 25.44 -35.96 -10.77
N LEU A 253 24.19 -36.31 -11.12
CA LEU A 253 23.91 -37.21 -12.23
C LEU A 253 24.30 -36.59 -13.59
N VAL A 254 23.94 -35.33 -13.82
CA VAL A 254 24.28 -34.61 -15.05
C VAL A 254 25.79 -34.33 -15.12
N GLY A 255 26.39 -33.85 -14.04
CA GLY A 255 27.83 -33.63 -13.98
C GLY A 255 28.63 -34.93 -14.15
N GLY A 256 28.17 -36.00 -13.50
CA GLY A 256 28.76 -37.33 -13.63
C GLY A 256 28.66 -37.90 -15.04
N SER A 257 27.54 -37.71 -15.74
CA SER A 257 27.38 -38.19 -17.12
C SER A 257 28.28 -37.43 -18.09
N VAL A 258 28.35 -36.09 -17.97
CA VAL A 258 29.26 -35.25 -18.76
C VAL A 258 30.71 -35.66 -18.50
N PHE A 259 31.08 -35.86 -17.24
CA PHE A 259 32.43 -36.31 -16.88
C PHE A 259 32.74 -37.70 -17.46
N ALA A 260 31.81 -38.65 -17.36
CA ALA A 260 31.99 -39.99 -17.88
C ALA A 260 32.17 -40.01 -19.41
N VAL A 261 31.35 -39.24 -20.14
CA VAL A 261 31.48 -39.08 -21.61
C VAL A 261 32.81 -38.42 -21.96
N GLY A 262 33.18 -37.33 -21.28
CA GLY A 262 34.46 -36.66 -21.49
C GLY A 262 35.66 -37.57 -21.22
N TYR A 263 35.59 -38.38 -20.16
CA TYR A 263 36.61 -39.36 -19.81
C TYR A 263 36.73 -40.47 -20.86
N GLN A 264 35.61 -41.07 -21.28
CA GLN A 264 35.60 -42.08 -22.35
C GLN A 264 36.14 -41.52 -23.67
N SER A 265 35.75 -40.29 -24.04
CA SER A 265 36.25 -39.62 -25.23
C SER A 265 37.76 -39.43 -25.16
N LYS A 266 38.29 -38.93 -24.03
CA LYS A 266 39.74 -38.78 -23.83
C LYS A 266 40.48 -40.12 -23.91
N ARG A 267 39.90 -41.18 -23.33
CA ARG A 267 40.49 -42.54 -23.40
C ARG A 267 40.56 -43.05 -24.83
N LYS A 268 39.46 -42.94 -25.59
CA LYS A 268 39.43 -43.32 -27.01
C LYS A 268 40.43 -42.53 -27.85
N ILE A 269 40.54 -41.21 -27.65
CA ILE A 269 41.54 -40.38 -28.34
C ILE A 269 42.95 -40.86 -28.02
N LYS A 270 43.24 -41.14 -26.76
CA LYS A 270 44.55 -41.66 -26.34
C LYS A 270 44.85 -43.03 -26.95
N GLU A 271 43.89 -43.96 -26.90
CA GLU A 271 43.99 -45.30 -27.52
C GLU A 271 44.26 -45.19 -29.03
N HIS A 272 43.55 -44.31 -29.74
CA HIS A 272 43.76 -44.05 -31.18
C HIS A 272 45.13 -43.46 -31.49
N LEU A 273 45.60 -42.49 -30.68
CA LEU A 273 46.95 -41.90 -30.83
C LEU A 273 48.07 -42.92 -30.56
N THR A 274 47.88 -43.86 -29.62
CA THR A 274 48.86 -44.94 -29.37
C THR A 274 48.80 -46.09 -30.38
N GLN A 275 47.65 -46.31 -31.03
CA GLN A 275 47.53 -47.28 -32.13
C GLN A 275 47.98 -46.72 -33.48
N HIS A 276 48.13 -45.40 -33.58
CA HIS A 276 48.77 -44.71 -34.71
C HIS A 276 50.07 -44.07 -34.23
N GLU A 277 51.04 -44.89 -33.80
CA GLU A 277 52.44 -44.52 -34.00
C GLU A 277 52.83 -44.84 -35.45
N PRO A 278 53.62 -43.97 -36.09
CA PRO A 278 53.72 -43.89 -37.54
C PRO A 278 54.61 -45.01 -38.11
N ASP A 279 54.03 -45.89 -38.92
CA ASP A 279 54.78 -46.63 -39.96
C ASP A 279 55.17 -45.66 -41.09
N SER A 280 55.96 -44.64 -40.77
CA SER A 280 56.66 -43.79 -41.75
C SER A 280 57.98 -43.28 -41.18
N LEU A 281 58.83 -44.23 -40.78
CA LEU A 281 60.29 -44.10 -40.82
C LEU A 281 60.86 -45.35 -41.52
N LEU A 282 60.74 -45.38 -42.84
CA LEU A 282 61.64 -46.06 -43.78
C LEU A 282 61.41 -45.49 -45.18
#